data_AF-V6M7Y1-F1
#
_entry.id   AF-V6M7Y1-F1
#
_cell.length_a   1.000
_cell.length_b   1.000
_cell.length_c   1.000
_cell.angle_alpha   90.00
_cell.angle_beta   90.00
_cell.angle_gamma   90.00
#
_symmetry.space_group_name_H-M   'P 1'
#
loop_
_entity.id
_entity.type
_entity.pdbx_description
1 polymer ?
#
loop_
_entity_poly.entity_id
_entity_poly.type
_entity_poly.pdbx_seq_one_letter_code
_entity_poly.pdbx_strand_id
1 'polypeptide(L)'
;MTKTKKALMIGSLVLTMLAPSIASAEVGKTNKDYEKLYGPESGSHRFLSESEIKERLQTEGDIEIQASYGKILWSAEYVVNSFYVIPKAVYVASATNNNIRILSDAQKNTGSNSTYDIELVEWNDWANGWAVVQEVEMRIGSKQYEYFEDLDDDVDYRLRVVGNVKGIVTVYQQTR
;
A
#
# COMPACT_ATOMS: atom_id res chain seq x y z
N MET A 1 -55.42 -50.04 8.61
CA MET A 1 -55.61 -49.49 9.96
C MET A 1 -54.26 -49.37 10.63
N THR A 2 -53.98 -48.17 11.14
CA THR A 2 -52.77 -47.68 11.79
C THR A 2 -52.38 -48.47 13.06
N LYS A 3 -51.07 -48.60 13.33
CA LYS A 3 -50.40 -47.92 14.48
C LYS A 3 -48.91 -48.28 14.64
N THR A 4 -48.15 -47.21 14.74
CA THR A 4 -46.72 -46.96 15.00
C THR A 4 -46.15 -47.65 16.23
N LYS A 5 -44.87 -48.09 16.21
CA LYS A 5 -43.99 -48.06 17.40
C LYS A 5 -42.52 -47.76 17.05
N LYS A 6 -42.15 -46.52 17.35
CA LYS A 6 -40.94 -46.06 18.08
C LYS A 6 -39.57 -46.54 17.56
N ALA A 7 -38.94 -45.72 16.72
CA ALA A 7 -37.49 -45.65 16.64
C ALA A 7 -36.97 -44.89 17.88
N LEU A 8 -36.08 -45.53 18.63
CA LEU A 8 -35.41 -44.97 19.80
C LEU A 8 -34.08 -44.36 19.30
N MET A 9 -34.00 -43.03 19.21
CA MET A 9 -32.71 -42.34 19.07
C MET A 9 -32.03 -42.28 20.44
N ILE A 10 -30.86 -42.88 20.58
CA ILE A 10 -29.95 -42.66 21.71
C ILE A 10 -28.52 -42.59 21.19
N GLY A 11 -27.80 -41.55 21.60
CA GLY A 11 -26.34 -41.49 21.67
C GLY A 11 -25.71 -40.51 20.69
N SER A 12 -25.32 -39.31 21.16
CA SER A 12 -23.94 -39.01 21.60
C SER A 12 -23.03 -38.74 20.38
N LEU A 13 -22.41 -37.59 20.17
CA LEU A 13 -21.72 -36.69 21.10
C LEU A 13 -21.60 -35.34 20.35
N VAL A 14 -22.11 -34.24 20.88
CA VAL A 14 -21.74 -32.92 20.33
C VAL A 14 -20.31 -32.68 20.80
N LEU A 15 -19.34 -33.01 19.95
CA LEU A 15 -18.00 -32.44 20.05
C LEU A 15 -18.18 -30.95 19.75
N THR A 16 -18.40 -30.14 20.78
CA THR A 16 -18.04 -28.72 20.70
C THR A 16 -16.53 -28.69 20.57
N MET A 17 -16.04 -28.81 19.33
CA MET A 17 -14.74 -28.26 19.02
C MET A 17 -14.87 -26.77 19.28
N LEU A 18 -14.44 -26.36 20.47
CA LEU A 18 -13.85 -25.03 20.63
C LEU A 18 -12.66 -25.04 19.67
N ALA A 19 -12.92 -24.72 18.40
CA ALA A 19 -11.87 -24.28 17.52
C ALA A 19 -11.25 -23.10 18.26
N PRO A 20 -9.94 -23.12 18.58
CA PRO A 20 -9.29 -21.90 18.97
C PRO A 20 -9.54 -20.96 17.80
N SER A 21 -10.36 -19.93 18.02
CA SER A 21 -10.39 -18.76 17.17
C SER A 21 -9.02 -18.12 17.34
N ILE A 22 -8.03 -18.68 16.67
CA ILE A 22 -6.81 -17.98 16.36
C ILE A 22 -7.32 -16.87 15.43
N ALA A 23 -7.61 -15.73 16.03
CA ALA A 23 -7.55 -14.47 15.32
C ALA A 23 -6.10 -14.36 14.85
N SER A 24 -5.79 -14.99 13.72
CA SER A 24 -4.64 -14.61 12.94
C SER A 24 -4.96 -13.21 12.49
N ALA A 25 -4.39 -12.22 13.16
CA ALA A 25 -4.14 -10.94 12.52
C ALA A 25 -3.50 -11.29 11.18
N GLU A 26 -4.17 -10.98 10.07
CA GLU A 26 -3.59 -11.14 8.75
C GLU A 26 -2.37 -10.24 8.71
N VAL A 27 -1.19 -10.82 8.97
CA VAL A 27 0.07 -10.12 8.75
C VAL A 27 0.15 -9.92 7.25
N GLY A 28 -0.01 -8.67 6.81
CA GLY A 28 0.16 -8.31 5.41
C GLY A 28 1.51 -8.79 4.87
N LYS A 29 1.59 -9.02 3.54
CA LYS A 29 2.80 -9.53 2.90
C LYS A 29 4.01 -8.66 3.29
N THR A 30 5.10 -9.30 3.71
CA THR A 30 6.30 -8.62 4.21
C THR A 30 7.37 -8.52 3.12
N ASN A 31 8.40 -7.67 3.27
CA ASN A 31 9.56 -7.66 2.36
C ASN A 31 10.09 -9.07 2.06
N LYS A 32 10.18 -9.95 3.06
CA LYS A 32 10.64 -11.34 2.88
C LYS A 32 9.74 -12.16 1.96
N ASP A 33 8.44 -11.88 1.94
CA ASP A 33 7.49 -12.53 1.05
C ASP A 33 7.65 -12.02 -0.39
N TYR A 34 7.91 -10.73 -0.56
CA TYR A 34 8.27 -10.16 -1.87
C TYR A 34 9.60 -10.71 -2.39
N GLU A 35 10.60 -10.86 -1.52
CA GLU A 35 11.88 -11.44 -1.90
C GLU A 35 11.74 -12.87 -2.42
N LYS A 36 10.83 -13.66 -1.84
CA LYS A 36 10.49 -15.00 -2.32
C LYS A 36 9.75 -14.98 -3.65
N LEU A 37 8.84 -14.02 -3.86
CA LEU A 37 7.98 -13.95 -5.03
C LEU A 37 8.68 -13.34 -6.26
N TYR A 38 9.44 -12.26 -6.05
CA TYR A 38 9.99 -11.42 -7.11
C TYR A 38 11.52 -11.39 -7.15
N GLY A 39 12.20 -12.05 -6.20
CA GLY A 39 13.65 -11.92 -6.01
C GLY A 39 14.00 -10.71 -5.14
N PRO A 40 15.28 -10.39 -4.93
CA PRO A 40 15.70 -9.33 -4.02
C PRO A 40 15.08 -7.97 -4.40
N GLU A 41 14.91 -7.12 -3.37
CA GLU A 41 14.51 -5.73 -3.57
C GLU A 41 15.45 -5.06 -4.60
N SER A 42 14.87 -4.44 -5.63
CA SER A 42 15.62 -3.92 -6.76
C SER A 42 15.00 -2.63 -7.28
N GLY A 43 15.59 -1.52 -6.86
CA GLY A 43 15.31 -0.20 -7.40
C GLY A 43 16.25 0.86 -6.84
N SER A 44 15.97 2.10 -7.23
CA SER A 44 16.65 3.29 -6.76
C SER A 44 15.66 4.45 -6.71
N HIS A 45 15.96 5.45 -5.89
CA HIS A 45 15.19 6.68 -5.82
C HIS A 45 16.11 7.90 -5.77
N ARG A 46 15.53 9.07 -6.06
CA ARG A 46 16.12 10.38 -5.82
C ARG A 46 15.03 11.31 -5.34
N PHE A 47 15.20 11.86 -4.14
CA PHE A 47 14.26 12.88 -3.66
C PHE A 47 14.42 14.18 -4.44
N LEU A 48 13.28 14.79 -4.77
CA LEU A 48 13.24 16.09 -5.40
C LEU A 48 13.30 17.19 -4.34
N SER A 49 14.06 18.24 -4.63
CA SER A 49 14.03 19.48 -3.86
C SER A 49 12.71 20.23 -4.05
N GLU A 50 12.39 21.15 -3.14
CA GLU A 50 11.19 21.99 -3.28
C GLU A 50 11.15 22.79 -4.58
N SER A 51 12.31 23.27 -5.07
CA SER A 51 12.41 23.98 -6.33
C SER A 51 12.07 23.08 -7.52
N GLU A 52 12.60 21.85 -7.54
CA GLU A 52 12.30 20.88 -8.61
C GLU A 52 10.81 20.49 -8.60
N ILE A 53 10.22 20.31 -7.41
CA ILE A 53 8.79 20.02 -7.27
C ILE A 53 7.96 21.18 -7.85
N LYS A 54 8.28 22.44 -7.49
CA LYS A 54 7.57 23.62 -7.98
C LYS A 54 7.70 23.78 -9.50
N GLU A 55 8.91 23.67 -10.03
CA GLU A 55 9.17 23.78 -11.46
C GLU A 55 8.39 22.73 -12.26
N ARG A 56 8.40 21.47 -11.78
CA ARG A 56 7.64 20.39 -12.40
C ARG A 56 6.14 20.69 -12.40
N LEU A 57 5.58 21.04 -11.24
CA LEU A 57 4.14 21.33 -11.13
C LEU A 57 3.73 22.56 -11.96
N GLN A 58 4.61 23.55 -12.12
CA GLN A 58 4.36 24.70 -13.00
C GLN A 58 4.38 24.32 -14.48
N THR A 59 5.39 23.55 -14.89
CA THR A 59 5.59 23.16 -16.29
C THR A 59 4.51 22.20 -16.77
N GLU A 60 4.03 21.33 -15.88
CA GLU A 60 2.99 20.35 -16.18
C GLU A 60 1.56 20.90 -16.04
N GLY A 61 1.40 22.16 -15.63
CA GLY A 61 0.08 22.77 -15.40
C GLY A 61 -0.61 22.29 -14.12
N ASP A 62 0.12 21.65 -13.23
CA ASP A 62 -0.35 21.02 -11.99
C ASP A 62 -0.34 21.99 -10.78
N ILE A 63 -0.34 23.30 -11.01
CA ILE A 63 -0.42 24.28 -9.90
C ILE A 63 -1.77 24.20 -9.20
N GLU A 64 -2.85 23.99 -9.96
CA GLU A 64 -4.21 23.76 -9.42
C GLU A 64 -4.30 22.46 -8.62
N ILE A 65 -3.47 21.49 -8.97
CA ILE A 65 -3.32 20.24 -8.25
C ILE A 65 -2.72 20.56 -6.86
N GLN A 66 -1.59 21.25 -6.76
CA GLN A 66 -1.05 21.59 -5.44
C GLN A 66 -2.07 22.29 -4.50
N ALA A 67 -2.89 23.20 -5.05
CA ALA A 67 -3.94 23.89 -4.29
C ALA A 67 -5.11 22.98 -3.86
N SER A 68 -5.40 21.92 -4.63
CA SER A 68 -6.55 21.03 -4.41
C SER A 68 -6.21 19.75 -3.62
N TYR A 69 -4.95 19.32 -3.62
CA TYR A 69 -4.52 18.03 -3.06
C TYR A 69 -3.81 18.14 -1.71
N GLY A 70 -3.43 19.35 -1.30
CA GLY A 70 -2.91 19.64 0.03
C GLY A 70 -1.40 19.86 0.08
N LYS A 71 -0.84 19.82 1.29
CA LYS A 71 0.58 20.10 1.52
C LYS A 71 1.43 18.95 1.01
N ILE A 72 2.38 19.23 0.12
CA ILE A 72 3.37 18.24 -0.33
C ILE A 72 4.27 17.87 0.85
N LEU A 73 4.37 16.57 1.14
CA LEU A 73 5.28 16.03 2.14
C LEU A 73 6.65 15.76 1.54
N TRP A 74 6.67 15.09 0.38
CA TRP A 74 7.87 14.81 -0.38
C TRP A 74 7.52 14.32 -1.79
N SER A 75 8.52 14.35 -2.67
CA SER A 75 8.45 13.73 -3.98
C SER A 75 9.76 13.00 -4.28
N ALA A 76 9.67 11.90 -5.03
CA ALA A 76 10.83 11.11 -5.41
C ALA A 76 10.68 10.62 -6.85
N GLU A 77 11.75 10.78 -7.62
CA GLU A 77 12.01 9.96 -8.80
C GLU A 77 12.37 8.55 -8.36
N TYR A 78 11.93 7.55 -9.11
CA TYR A 78 12.27 6.15 -8.85
C TYR A 78 12.50 5.36 -10.14
N VAL A 79 13.29 4.30 -10.03
CA VAL A 79 13.44 3.23 -11.02
C VAL A 79 13.36 1.91 -10.29
N VAL A 80 12.45 1.03 -10.71
CA VAL A 80 12.17 -0.25 -10.05
C VAL A 80 12.15 -1.36 -11.09
N ASN A 81 12.78 -2.49 -10.77
CA ASN A 81 12.79 -3.68 -11.63
C ASN A 81 11.82 -4.76 -11.16
N SER A 82 11.65 -4.91 -9.85
CA SER A 82 10.79 -5.90 -9.19
C SER A 82 9.90 -5.24 -8.13
N PHE A 83 10.49 -4.81 -7.02
CA PHE A 83 9.88 -3.96 -6.02
C PHE A 83 10.95 -3.11 -5.33
N TYR A 84 10.54 -1.99 -4.73
CA TYR A 84 11.42 -1.10 -4.00
C TYR A 84 10.67 -0.31 -2.93
N VAL A 85 11.18 -0.28 -1.70
CA VAL A 85 10.63 0.55 -0.61
C VAL A 85 11.37 1.88 -0.58
N ILE A 86 10.66 2.98 -0.87
CA ILE A 86 11.24 4.32 -0.81
C ILE A 86 11.52 4.65 0.66
N PRO A 87 12.77 4.98 1.05
CA PRO A 87 13.16 5.12 2.46
C PRO A 87 12.79 6.50 3.04
N LYS A 88 11.55 6.94 2.83
CA LYS A 88 10.98 8.16 3.41
C LYS A 88 9.65 7.85 4.06
N ALA A 89 9.59 8.05 5.37
CA ALA A 89 8.37 7.86 6.14
C ALA A 89 7.39 9.02 5.94
N VAL A 90 6.11 8.68 6.09
CA VAL A 90 4.97 9.60 6.19
C VAL A 90 4.32 9.32 7.53
N TYR A 91 4.45 10.27 8.44
CA TYR A 91 3.84 10.19 9.76
C TYR A 91 2.39 10.67 9.69
N VAL A 92 1.46 9.82 10.11
CA VAL A 92 0.04 10.17 10.26
C VAL A 92 -0.18 10.61 11.70
N ALA A 93 -0.37 11.91 11.91
CA ALA A 93 -0.54 12.46 13.26
C ALA A 93 -1.98 12.29 13.76
N SER A 94 -2.12 11.83 15.01
CA SER A 94 -3.39 11.79 15.74
C SER A 94 -4.15 13.12 15.61
N ALA A 95 -5.43 13.04 15.21
CA ALA A 95 -6.39 14.14 15.01
C ALA A 95 -6.41 14.85 13.64
N THR A 96 -5.66 14.39 12.65
CA THR A 96 -5.79 14.85 11.26
C THR A 96 -6.36 13.76 10.37
N ASN A 97 -6.88 14.09 9.17
CA ASN A 97 -7.36 13.09 8.23
C ASN A 97 -6.32 11.97 8.12
N ASN A 98 -6.70 10.76 8.51
CA ASN A 98 -5.84 9.59 8.55
C ASN A 98 -5.74 8.97 7.16
N ASN A 99 -5.30 9.80 6.22
CA ASN A 99 -5.14 9.42 4.84
C ASN A 99 -3.83 9.95 4.27
N ILE A 100 -3.32 9.21 3.30
CA ILE A 100 -2.16 9.60 2.52
C ILE A 100 -2.60 9.62 1.08
N ARG A 101 -2.37 10.74 0.40
CA ARG A 101 -2.67 10.87 -1.02
C ARG A 101 -1.40 10.86 -1.83
N ILE A 102 -1.45 10.19 -2.97
CA ILE A 102 -0.34 10.13 -3.91
C ILE A 102 -0.74 10.66 -5.28
N LEU A 103 0.22 11.29 -5.96
CA LEU A 103 0.22 11.51 -7.40
C LEU A 103 1.39 10.76 -7.97
N SER A 104 1.13 9.85 -8.91
CA SER A 104 2.19 9.14 -9.61
C SER A 104 2.08 9.31 -11.11
N ASP A 105 3.23 9.52 -11.75
CA ASP A 105 3.40 9.46 -13.19
C ASP A 105 4.57 8.51 -13.48
N ALA A 106 4.22 7.35 -14.05
CA ALA A 106 5.16 6.27 -14.29
C ALA A 106 5.13 5.83 -15.74
N GLN A 107 6.33 5.52 -16.24
CA GLN A 107 6.57 4.89 -17.53
C GLN A 107 7.13 3.49 -17.30
N LYS A 108 7.03 2.65 -18.34
CA LYS A 108 7.68 1.33 -18.30
C LYS A 108 9.18 1.54 -18.16
N ASN A 109 9.81 0.75 -17.30
CA ASN A 109 11.26 0.66 -17.29
C ASN A 109 11.72 -0.28 -18.42
N THR A 110 11.23 -1.53 -18.39
CA THR A 110 11.38 -2.56 -19.44
C THR A 110 10.12 -3.45 -19.52
N GLY A 111 10.07 -4.37 -20.48
CA GLY A 111 9.03 -5.40 -20.53
C GLY A 111 7.67 -4.94 -21.10
N SER A 112 6.62 -5.74 -20.85
CA SER A 112 5.30 -5.60 -21.48
C SER A 112 4.16 -5.28 -20.51
N ASN A 113 4.43 -5.05 -19.23
CA ASN A 113 3.41 -4.70 -18.24
C ASN A 113 2.67 -3.40 -18.63
N SER A 114 1.41 -3.31 -18.26
CA SER A 114 0.55 -2.13 -18.46
C SER A 114 0.17 -1.44 -17.15
N THR A 115 0.36 -2.13 -16.03
CA THR A 115 0.08 -1.66 -14.67
C THR A 115 1.28 -1.94 -13.77
N TYR A 116 1.25 -1.32 -12.59
CA TYR A 116 2.18 -1.49 -11.47
C TYR A 116 1.42 -1.09 -10.20
N ASP A 117 1.91 -1.52 -9.04
CA ASP A 117 1.25 -1.24 -7.78
C ASP A 117 2.06 -0.26 -6.94
N ILE A 118 1.36 0.58 -6.20
CA ILE A 118 1.93 1.33 -5.09
C ILE A 118 1.27 0.83 -3.81
N GLU A 119 2.10 0.30 -2.92
CA GLU A 119 1.68 -0.23 -1.64
C GLU A 119 2.07 0.73 -0.53
N LEU A 120 1.17 0.93 0.43
CA LEU A 120 1.48 1.53 1.70
C LEU A 120 1.96 0.42 2.64
N VAL A 121 3.12 0.63 3.25
CA VAL A 121 3.75 -0.34 4.14
C VAL A 121 4.05 0.25 5.51
N GLU A 122 3.87 -0.57 6.53
CA GLU A 122 4.18 -0.27 7.93
C GLU A 122 5.28 -1.21 8.44
N TRP A 123 6.10 -0.75 9.38
CA TRP A 123 7.11 -1.61 10.01
C TRP A 123 6.45 -2.62 10.94
N ASN A 124 6.65 -3.92 10.67
CA ASN A 124 6.17 -5.00 11.50
C ASN A 124 7.32 -5.62 12.30
N ASP A 125 7.33 -5.38 13.61
CA ASP A 125 8.36 -5.88 14.52
C ASP A 125 8.45 -7.41 14.56
N TRP A 126 7.31 -8.10 14.50
CA TRP A 126 7.26 -9.56 14.53
C TRP A 126 7.93 -10.19 13.32
N ALA A 127 7.70 -9.64 12.14
CA ALA A 127 8.30 -10.09 10.89
C ALA A 127 9.72 -9.54 10.68
N ASN A 128 10.10 -8.50 11.44
CA ASN A 128 11.28 -7.68 11.23
C ASN A 128 11.36 -7.17 9.78
N GLY A 129 10.32 -6.45 9.35
CA GLY A 129 10.23 -5.94 7.98
C GLY A 129 8.99 -5.12 7.69
N TRP A 130 8.96 -4.49 6.53
CA TRP A 130 7.81 -3.71 6.05
C TRP A 130 6.70 -4.62 5.56
N ALA A 131 5.52 -4.52 6.17
CA ALA A 131 4.32 -5.26 5.82
C ALA A 131 3.34 -4.36 5.05
N VAL A 132 2.72 -4.89 3.99
CA VAL A 132 1.67 -4.18 3.25
C VAL A 132 0.45 -3.99 4.13
N VAL A 133 -0.03 -2.75 4.23
CA VAL A 133 -1.29 -2.44 4.89
C VAL A 133 -2.38 -2.10 3.87
N GLN A 134 -2.02 -1.43 2.77
CA GLN A 134 -2.91 -1.11 1.66
C GLN A 134 -2.17 -1.10 0.32
N GLU A 135 -2.91 -1.23 -0.78
CA GLU A 135 -2.38 -1.32 -2.14
C GLU A 135 -3.31 -0.59 -3.11
N VAL A 136 -2.73 0.11 -4.09
CA VAL A 136 -3.45 0.69 -5.22
C VAL A 136 -2.78 0.29 -6.53
N GLU A 137 -3.58 -0.22 -7.48
CA GLU A 137 -3.12 -0.54 -8.84
C GLU A 137 -3.10 0.74 -9.68
N MET A 138 -1.98 0.98 -10.36
CA MET A 138 -1.73 2.16 -11.17
C MET A 138 -1.48 1.78 -12.63
N ARG A 139 -2.02 2.58 -13.57
CA ARG A 139 -1.71 2.44 -15.00
C ARG A 139 -0.38 3.07 -15.39
N ILE A 140 0.33 2.43 -16.31
CA ILE A 140 1.57 2.98 -16.89
C ILE A 140 1.26 3.91 -18.05
N GLY A 141 2.00 5.00 -18.17
CA GLY A 141 1.80 6.01 -19.21
C GLY A 141 0.63 6.95 -18.89
N SER A 142 0.20 6.99 -17.64
CA SER A 142 -0.91 7.84 -17.18
C SER A 142 -0.61 8.40 -15.80
N LYS A 143 -0.76 9.72 -15.68
CA LYS A 143 -0.72 10.42 -14.40
C LYS A 143 -2.00 10.11 -13.61
N GLN A 144 -1.86 9.60 -12.40
CA GLN A 144 -2.98 9.13 -11.57
C GLN A 144 -2.85 9.60 -10.12
N TYR A 145 -4.02 9.81 -9.51
CA TYR A 145 -4.17 10.12 -8.09
C TYR A 145 -4.81 8.95 -7.39
N GLU A 146 -4.25 8.57 -6.26
CA GLU A 146 -4.81 7.53 -5.41
C GLU A 146 -4.67 7.91 -3.93
N TYR A 147 -5.44 7.21 -3.10
CA TYR A 147 -5.61 7.48 -1.69
C TYR A 147 -5.45 6.20 -0.89
N PHE A 148 -4.76 6.32 0.24
CA PHE A 148 -4.81 5.34 1.31
C PHE A 148 -5.62 5.97 2.45
N GLU A 149 -6.68 5.31 2.90
CA GLU A 149 -7.67 5.85 3.84
C GLU A 149 -7.71 5.02 5.12
N ASP A 150 -8.38 5.51 6.17
CA ASP A 150 -8.56 4.77 7.43
C ASP A 150 -7.24 4.27 8.05
N LEU A 151 -6.18 5.08 7.96
CA LEU A 151 -4.86 4.74 8.49
C LEU A 151 -4.84 4.84 10.02
N ASP A 152 -3.99 4.04 10.65
CA ASP A 152 -3.74 4.16 12.08
C ASP A 152 -2.98 5.46 12.39
N ASP A 153 -3.42 6.12 13.47
CA ASP A 153 -2.80 7.31 14.02
C ASP A 153 -1.46 6.98 14.68
N ASP A 154 -0.54 7.96 14.67
CA ASP A 154 0.79 7.88 15.26
C ASP A 154 1.70 6.78 14.68
N VAL A 155 1.45 6.42 13.42
CA VAL A 155 2.21 5.42 12.66
C VAL A 155 3.03 6.06 11.53
N ASP A 156 4.24 5.54 11.32
CA ASP A 156 5.12 5.86 10.19
C ASP A 156 4.90 4.87 9.05
N TYR A 157 4.37 5.36 7.94
CA TYR A 157 4.21 4.57 6.71
C TYR A 157 5.28 4.87 5.68
N ARG A 158 5.54 3.94 4.77
CA ARG A 158 6.35 4.15 3.56
C ARG A 158 5.60 3.68 2.33
N LEU A 159 6.06 4.14 1.17
CA LEU A 159 5.59 3.60 -0.11
C LEU A 159 6.54 2.51 -0.60
N ARG A 160 5.98 1.37 -1.00
CA ARG A 160 6.64 0.38 -1.84
C ARG A 160 6.07 0.48 -3.25
N VAL A 161 6.93 0.55 -4.24
CA VAL A 161 6.55 0.46 -5.65
C VAL A 161 6.81 -0.98 -6.10
N VAL A 162 5.82 -1.63 -6.69
CA VAL A 162 5.90 -3.02 -7.17
C VAL A 162 5.64 -3.06 -8.67
N GLY A 163 6.57 -3.64 -9.41
CA GLY A 163 6.53 -3.74 -10.87
C GLY A 163 7.85 -3.32 -11.53
N ASN A 164 7.81 -3.17 -12.85
CA ASN A 164 8.95 -2.80 -13.67
C ASN A 164 8.75 -1.41 -14.28
N VAL A 165 8.94 -0.38 -13.46
CA VAL A 165 8.55 1.00 -13.78
C VAL A 165 9.60 2.02 -13.37
N LYS A 166 9.57 3.17 -14.02
CA LYS A 166 10.32 4.37 -13.63
C LYS A 166 9.39 5.57 -13.68
N GLY A 167 9.51 6.48 -12.74
CA GLY A 167 8.55 7.58 -12.64
C GLY A 167 8.84 8.51 -11.50
N ILE A 168 7.84 9.34 -11.18
CA ILE A 168 7.85 10.24 -10.06
C ILE A 168 6.59 9.99 -9.24
N VAL A 169 6.76 9.86 -7.93
CA VAL A 169 5.64 9.88 -6.98
C VAL A 169 5.73 11.13 -6.12
N THR A 170 4.58 11.74 -5.85
CA THR A 170 4.43 12.89 -4.95
C THR A 170 3.45 12.51 -3.88
N VAL A 171 3.83 12.74 -2.63
CA VAL A 171 3.00 12.42 -1.47
C VAL A 171 2.51 13.70 -0.85
N TYR A 172 1.21 13.74 -0.56
CA TYR A 172 0.52 14.88 0.03
C TYR A 172 -0.02 14.50 1.39
N GLN A 173 0.11 15.44 2.33
CA GLN A 173 -0.71 15.48 3.52
C GLN A 173 -2.02 16.17 3.14
N GLN A 174 -3.14 15.48 3.32
CA GLN A 174 -4.43 16.09 3.08
C GLN A 174 -4.70 17.14 4.17
N THR A 175 -4.52 18.41 3.80
CA THR A 175 -5.10 19.52 4.54
C THR A 175 -6.60 19.53 4.22
N ARG A 176 -7.42 19.37 5.25
CA ARG A 176 -8.86 19.69 5.19
C ARG A 176 -9.08 21.11 4.71
#